data_AF-A0A7W8A907-F1
#
_entry.id   AF-A0A7W8A907-F1
#
_cell.length_a   1.000
_cell.length_b   1.000
_cell.length_c   1.000
_cell.angle_alpha   90.00
_cell.angle_beta   90.00
_cell.angle_gamma   90.00
#
_symmetry.space_group_name_H-M   'P 1'
#
loop_
_entity.id
_entity.type
_entity.pdbx_description
1 polymer ?
#
loop_
_entity_poly.entity_id
_entity_poly.type
_entity_poly.pdbx_seq_one_letter_code
_entity_poly.pdbx_strand_id
1 'polypeptide(L)'
;MVRLLLFLAFLVVPVLEIWVLIQVGSVIGGWTTVALLIADSLFGAWIVRREGRRAWRSINESLQSGRMPDKELADGALMLIGGALLLTPGFLTGIVGFLCVLPFTRPMMRRLGSWFFARRVKAMAAASPYANLGVPFPRVDQDPAGEGGKVVHGEVIREERDGG
;
A
#
# COMPACT_ATOMS: atom_id res chain seq x y z
N MET A 1 6.95 -21.46 0.55
CA MET A 1 6.25 -21.05 -0.68
C MET A 1 6.45 -19.57 -1.01
N VAL A 2 6.14 -18.62 -0.11
CA VAL A 2 6.29 -17.17 -0.38
C VAL A 2 7.74 -16.77 -0.71
N ARG A 3 8.74 -17.33 0.00
CA ARG A 3 10.16 -17.09 -0.28
C ARG A 3 10.57 -17.49 -1.71
N LEU A 4 10.07 -18.63 -2.19
CA LEU A 4 10.31 -19.10 -3.56
C LEU A 4 9.65 -18.18 -4.59
N LEU A 5 8.43 -17.73 -4.32
CA LEU A 5 7.72 -16.80 -5.22
C LEU A 5 8.44 -15.45 -5.32
N LEU A 6 8.94 -14.91 -4.20
CA LEU A 6 9.75 -13.69 -4.20
C LEU A 6 11.06 -13.87 -4.97
N PHE A 7 11.74 -15.00 -4.77
CA PHE A 7 12.96 -15.34 -5.50
C PHE A 7 12.69 -15.44 -7.01
N LEU A 8 11.62 -16.13 -7.41
CA LEU A 8 11.25 -16.26 -8.81
C LEU A 8 10.87 -14.90 -9.43
N ALA A 9 10.12 -14.07 -8.72
CA ALA A 9 9.79 -12.72 -9.18
C ALA A 9 11.05 -11.86 -9.36
N PHE A 10 11.97 -11.91 -8.39
CA PHE A 10 13.25 -11.20 -8.45
C PHE A 10 14.13 -11.67 -9.61
N LEU A 11 14.05 -12.95 -10.01
CA LEU A 11 14.77 -13.47 -11.18
C LEU A 11 14.08 -13.11 -12.50
N VAL A 12 12.77 -13.34 -12.59
CA VAL A 12 12.00 -13.23 -13.84
C VAL A 12 11.82 -11.79 -14.28
N VAL A 13 11.60 -10.86 -13.33
CA VAL A 13 11.35 -9.45 -13.66
C VAL A 13 12.55 -8.81 -14.38
N PRO A 14 13.80 -8.89 -13.87
CA PRO A 14 14.97 -8.36 -14.58
C PRO A 14 15.22 -9.03 -15.93
N VAL A 15 14.98 -10.34 -16.03
CA VAL A 15 15.14 -11.07 -17.30
C VAL A 15 14.15 -10.54 -18.35
N LEU A 16 12.88 -10.35 -17.97
CA LEU A 16 11.87 -9.75 -18.85
C LEU A 16 12.23 -8.32 -19.23
N GLU A 17 12.79 -7.54 -18.30
CA GLU A 17 13.24 -6.18 -18.60
C GLU A 17 14.35 -6.15 -19.64
N ILE A 18 15.39 -6.97 -19.46
CA ILE A 18 16.49 -7.07 -20.43
C ILE A 18 15.95 -7.51 -21.79
N TRP A 19 15.02 -8.47 -21.82
CA TRP A 19 14.38 -8.90 -23.06
C TRP A 19 13.63 -7.76 -23.77
N VAL A 20 12.82 -6.98 -23.04
CA VAL A 20 12.11 -5.81 -23.60
C VAL A 20 13.09 -4.73 -24.05
N LEU A 21 14.14 -4.46 -23.26
CA LEU A 21 15.18 -3.49 -23.58
C LEU A 21 15.88 -3.83 -24.90
N ILE A 22 16.23 -5.10 -25.11
CA ILE A 22 16.85 -5.56 -26.36
C ILE A 22 15.86 -5.39 -27.52
N GLN A 23 14.60 -5.78 -27.34
CA GLN A 23 13.58 -5.66 -28.39
C GLN A 23 13.36 -4.20 -28.80
N VAL A 24 13.16 -3.31 -27.83
CA VAL A 24 13.00 -1.86 -28.09
C VAL A 24 14.28 -1.29 -28.71
N GLY A 25 15.45 -1.63 -28.15
CA GLY A 25 16.76 -1.22 -28.66
C GLY A 25 17.01 -1.64 -30.11
N SER A 26 16.49 -2.79 -30.54
CA SER A 26 16.61 -3.26 -31.92
C SER A 26 15.73 -2.48 -32.91
N VAL A 27 14.61 -1.91 -32.44
CA VAL A 27 13.64 -1.19 -33.31
C VAL A 27 13.99 0.28 -33.44
N ILE A 28 14.33 0.95 -32.33
CA ILE A 28 14.58 2.41 -32.30
C ILE A 28 16.05 2.80 -32.12
N GLY A 29 16.93 1.85 -31.79
CA GLY A 29 18.34 2.06 -31.51
C GLY A 29 18.70 2.06 -30.02
N GLY A 30 19.92 1.66 -29.69
CA GLY A 30 20.39 1.58 -28.29
C GLY A 30 20.45 2.94 -27.59
N TRP A 31 20.98 3.97 -28.26
CA TRP A 31 21.15 5.30 -27.66
C TRP A 31 19.82 6.00 -27.37
N THR A 32 18.85 5.89 -28.28
CA THR A 32 17.49 6.40 -28.11
C THR A 32 16.75 5.67 -26.99
N THR A 33 16.94 4.35 -26.87
CA THR A 33 16.38 3.54 -25.77
C THR A 33 16.91 4.00 -24.41
N VAL A 34 18.23 4.24 -24.30
CA VAL A 34 18.83 4.78 -23.07
C VAL A 34 18.27 6.17 -22.75
N ALA A 35 18.16 7.05 -23.75
CA ALA A 35 17.57 8.38 -23.56
C ALA A 35 16.11 8.31 -23.09
N LEU A 36 15.31 7.37 -23.63
CA LEU A 36 13.94 7.13 -23.20
C LEU A 36 13.87 6.65 -21.75
N LEU A 37 14.71 5.72 -21.33
CA LEU A 37 14.75 5.25 -19.93
C LEU A 37 15.11 6.38 -18.96
N ILE A 38 16.08 7.22 -19.34
CA ILE A 38 16.45 8.38 -18.53
C ILE A 38 15.27 9.35 -18.45
N ALA A 39 14.65 9.68 -19.58
CA ALA A 39 13.49 10.57 -19.62
C ALA A 39 12.33 10.03 -18.78
N ASP A 40 12.06 8.74 -18.88
CA ASP A 40 11.01 8.04 -18.13
C ASP A 40 11.29 8.04 -16.62
N SER A 41 12.52 7.73 -16.21
CA SER A 41 12.93 7.78 -14.80
C SER A 41 12.85 9.20 -14.22
N LEU A 42 13.25 10.22 -14.99
CA LEU A 42 13.10 11.63 -14.60
C LEU A 42 11.62 12.01 -14.48
N PHE A 43 10.80 11.60 -15.44
CA PHE A 43 9.37 11.85 -15.43
C PHE A 43 8.68 11.19 -14.23
N GLY A 44 9.04 9.93 -13.95
CA GLY A 44 8.61 9.20 -12.76
C GLY A 44 9.01 9.90 -11.47
N ALA A 45 10.28 10.29 -11.33
CA ALA A 45 10.77 11.04 -10.18
C ALA A 45 10.03 12.38 -9.98
N TRP A 46 9.71 13.08 -11.08
CA TRP A 46 8.94 14.32 -11.05
C TRP A 46 7.51 14.11 -10.54
N ILE A 47 6.80 13.09 -11.05
CA ILE A 47 5.47 12.72 -10.55
C ILE A 47 5.55 12.33 -9.08
N VAL A 48 6.56 11.55 -8.69
CA VAL A 48 6.74 11.11 -7.31
C VAL A 48 6.88 12.32 -6.38
N ARG A 49 7.68 13.31 -6.78
CA ARG A 49 7.87 14.54 -6.01
C ARG A 49 6.61 15.41 -5.95
N ARG A 50 5.75 15.37 -6.98
CA ARG A 50 4.49 16.11 -7.02
C ARG A 50 3.44 15.46 -6.11
N GLU A 51 3.13 14.18 -6.33
CA GLU A 51 2.07 13.48 -5.59
C GLU A 51 2.50 13.11 -4.16
N GLY A 52 3.80 12.90 -3.91
CA GLY A 52 4.32 12.60 -2.58
C GLY A 52 4.09 13.75 -1.59
N ARG A 53 4.25 15.00 -2.04
CA ARG A 53 3.92 16.18 -1.22
C ARG A 53 2.44 16.26 -0.88
N ARG A 54 1.56 15.86 -1.81
CA ARG A 54 0.12 15.85 -1.60
C ARG A 54 -0.27 14.79 -0.57
N ALA A 55 0.27 13.58 -0.69
CA ALA A 55 0.06 12.50 0.27
C ALA A 55 0.55 12.88 1.68
N TRP A 56 1.71 13.54 1.78
CA TRP A 56 2.23 13.99 3.07
C TRP A 56 1.33 15.04 3.74
N ARG A 57 0.79 15.98 2.96
CA ARG A 57 -0.17 16.97 3.48
C ARG A 57 -1.46 16.32 3.97
N SER A 58 -2.03 15.37 3.22
CA SER A 58 -3.27 14.71 3.64
C SER A 58 -3.10 13.88 4.91
N ILE A 59 -1.93 13.22 5.08
CA ILE A 59 -1.59 12.54 6.33
C ILE A 59 -1.55 13.54 7.49
N ASN A 60 -0.82 14.66 7.31
CA ASN A 60 -0.69 15.67 8.35
C ASN A 60 -2.03 16.34 8.72
N GLU A 61 -2.87 16.66 7.73
CA GLU A 61 -4.23 17.20 7.95
C GLU A 61 -5.12 16.22 8.73
N SER A 62 -5.05 14.92 8.40
CA SER A 62 -5.83 13.88 9.08
C SER A 62 -5.41 13.73 10.55
N LEU A 63 -4.10 13.71 10.81
CA LEU A 63 -3.53 13.67 12.16
C LEU A 63 -3.90 14.92 12.98
N GLN A 64 -3.84 16.11 12.38
CA GLN A 64 -4.26 17.35 13.04
C GLN A 64 -5.77 17.37 13.36
N SER A 65 -6.59 16.71 12.55
CA SER A 65 -8.03 16.56 12.81
C SER A 65 -8.38 15.45 13.81
N GLY A 66 -7.39 14.76 14.39
CA GLY A 66 -7.60 13.64 15.32
C GLY A 66 -8.19 12.38 14.66
N ARG A 67 -8.17 12.29 13.33
CA ARG A 67 -8.68 11.13 12.57
C ARG A 67 -7.53 10.19 12.22
N MET A 68 -7.75 8.88 12.34
CA MET A 68 -6.77 7.88 11.90
C MET A 68 -6.67 7.85 10.35
N PRO A 69 -5.47 8.10 9.77
CA PRO A 69 -5.28 8.27 8.33
C PRO A 69 -5.10 6.94 7.57
N ASP A 70 -5.99 5.97 7.74
CA ASP A 70 -5.81 4.62 7.18
C ASP A 70 -5.70 4.63 5.64
N LYS A 71 -6.47 5.51 4.99
CA LYS A 71 -6.53 5.62 3.53
C LYS A 71 -5.27 6.29 3.00
N GLU A 72 -4.85 7.35 3.67
CA GLU A 72 -3.71 8.19 3.31
C GLU A 72 -2.40 7.45 3.54
N LEU A 73 -2.32 6.59 4.57
CA LEU A 73 -1.19 5.70 4.82
C LEU A 73 -1.05 4.64 3.72
N ALA A 74 -2.14 4.00 3.30
CA ALA A 74 -2.11 3.05 2.19
C ALA A 74 -1.67 3.72 0.88
N ASP A 75 -2.19 4.92 0.62
CA ASP A 75 -1.83 5.74 -0.53
C ASP A 75 -0.36 6.19 -0.48
N GLY A 76 0.17 6.50 0.71
CA GLY A 76 1.58 6.78 0.95
C GLY A 76 2.48 5.56 0.74
N ALA A 77 2.04 4.37 1.16
CA ALA A 77 2.79 3.13 0.94
C ALA A 77 2.87 2.77 -0.55
N LEU A 78 1.77 2.88 -1.29
CA LEU A 78 1.75 2.68 -2.75
C LEU A 78 2.66 3.67 -3.47
N MET A 79 2.66 4.92 -3.02
CA MET A 79 3.54 5.97 -3.52
C MET A 79 5.02 5.64 -3.32
N LEU A 80 5.41 5.13 -2.13
CA LEU A 80 6.78 4.74 -1.83
C LEU A 80 7.23 3.53 -2.65
N ILE A 81 6.38 2.50 -2.74
CA ILE A 81 6.65 1.31 -3.54
C ILE A 81 6.79 1.70 -5.01
N GLY A 82 5.81 2.43 -5.56
CA GLY A 82 5.83 2.88 -6.94
C GLY A 82 7.02 3.79 -7.26
N GLY A 83 7.37 4.69 -6.34
CA GLY A 83 8.55 5.54 -6.48
C GLY A 83 9.87 4.76 -6.45
N ALA A 84 9.99 3.75 -5.59
CA ALA A 84 11.14 2.85 -5.57
C ALA A 84 11.26 2.02 -6.87
N LEU A 85 10.13 1.59 -7.43
CA LEU A 85 10.10 0.92 -8.74
C LEU A 85 10.53 1.86 -9.86
N LEU A 86 10.05 3.11 -9.89
CA LEU A 86 10.41 4.12 -10.91
C LEU A 86 11.89 4.56 -10.84
N LEU A 87 12.48 4.51 -9.64
CA LEU A 87 13.91 4.74 -9.44
C LEU A 87 14.77 3.65 -10.09
N THR A 88 14.21 2.46 -10.28
CA THR A 88 14.88 1.38 -11.01
C THR A 88 14.56 1.55 -12.49
N PRO A 89 15.50 2.03 -13.33
CA PRO A 89 15.22 2.28 -14.74
C PRO A 89 14.91 0.96 -15.46
N GLY A 90 13.67 0.82 -15.93
CA GLY A 90 13.16 -0.34 -16.65
C GLY A 90 11.81 -0.04 -17.30
N PHE A 91 11.47 -0.74 -18.39
CA PHE A 91 10.23 -0.50 -19.13
C PHE A 91 9.01 -1.08 -18.40
N LEU A 92 9.07 -2.36 -18.03
CA LEU A 92 7.97 -3.04 -17.31
C LEU A 92 7.80 -2.47 -15.90
N THR A 93 8.90 -2.38 -15.17
CA THR A 93 9.00 -1.88 -13.80
C THR A 93 8.62 -0.40 -13.76
N GLY A 94 8.98 0.37 -14.80
CA GLY A 94 8.54 1.74 -15.02
C GLY A 94 7.02 1.83 -15.10
N ILE A 95 6.38 1.06 -16.00
CA ILE A 95 4.92 1.02 -16.15
C ILE A 95 4.23 0.66 -14.83
N VAL A 96 4.70 -0.39 -14.15
CA VAL A 96 4.14 -0.80 -12.85
C VAL A 96 4.34 0.31 -11.80
N GLY A 97 5.50 0.95 -11.79
CA GLY A 97 5.81 2.08 -10.93
C GLY A 97 4.87 3.27 -11.17
N PHE A 98 4.63 3.65 -12.43
CA PHE A 98 3.67 4.70 -12.78
C PHE A 98 2.25 4.33 -12.36
N LEU A 99 1.82 3.10 -12.60
CA LEU A 99 0.51 2.62 -12.18
C LEU A 99 0.34 2.72 -10.65
N CYS A 100 1.39 2.46 -9.87
CA CYS A 100 1.35 2.60 -8.42
C CYS A 100 1.29 4.07 -7.95
N VAL A 101 1.97 4.98 -8.66
CA VAL A 101 2.08 6.39 -8.26
C VAL A 101 0.89 7.24 -8.72
N LEU A 102 0.34 6.93 -9.90
CA LEU A 102 -0.71 7.74 -10.52
C LEU A 102 -1.98 7.81 -9.65
N PRO A 103 -2.55 9.01 -9.43
CA PRO A 103 -3.70 9.19 -8.55
C PRO A 103 -4.98 8.55 -9.10
N PHE A 104 -5.12 8.45 -10.43
CA PHE A 104 -6.27 7.83 -11.07
C PHE A 104 -6.38 6.32 -10.79
N THR A 105 -5.23 5.66 -10.60
CA THR A 105 -5.16 4.22 -10.37
C THR A 105 -5.19 3.83 -8.90
N ARG A 106 -5.06 4.79 -7.96
CA ARG A 106 -5.10 4.55 -6.50
C ARG A 106 -6.30 3.76 -5.99
N PRO A 107 -7.57 4.08 -6.33
CA PRO A 107 -8.71 3.30 -5.85
C PRO A 107 -8.71 1.87 -6.39
N MET A 108 -8.22 1.66 -7.62
CA MET A 108 -8.12 0.34 -8.24
C MET A 108 -6.97 -0.48 -7.63
N MET A 109 -5.80 0.14 -7.45
CA MET A 109 -4.64 -0.48 -6.82
C MET A 109 -4.87 -0.78 -5.34
N ARG A 110 -5.65 0.04 -4.62
CA ARG A 110 -6.08 -0.27 -3.25
C ARG A 110 -6.98 -1.48 -3.18
N ARG A 111 -7.95 -1.62 -4.11
CA ARG A 111 -8.82 -2.81 -4.17
C ARG A 111 -8.02 -4.07 -4.52
N LEU A 112 -7.12 -3.98 -5.50
CA LEU A 112 -6.29 -5.11 -5.89
C LEU A 112 -5.27 -5.47 -4.79
N GLY A 113 -4.66 -4.45 -4.20
CA GLY A 113 -3.73 -4.54 -3.09
C GLY A 113 -4.39 -5.13 -1.86
N SER A 114 -5.56 -4.65 -1.45
CA SER A 114 -6.30 -5.21 -0.31
C SER A 114 -6.76 -6.65 -0.56
N TRP A 115 -7.14 -7.01 -1.79
CA TRP A 115 -7.45 -8.39 -2.14
C TRP A 115 -6.22 -9.30 -2.05
N PHE A 116 -5.07 -8.86 -2.57
CA PHE A 116 -3.80 -9.57 -2.46
C PHE A 116 -3.30 -9.66 -1.02
N PHE A 117 -3.37 -8.57 -0.26
CA PHE A 117 -2.98 -8.49 1.15
C PHE A 117 -3.91 -9.33 2.00
N ALA A 118 -5.23 -9.27 1.83
CA ALA A 118 -6.17 -10.11 2.57
C ALA A 118 -5.93 -11.59 2.31
N ARG A 119 -5.62 -11.99 1.06
CA ARG A 119 -5.20 -13.36 0.73
C ARG A 119 -3.87 -13.74 1.39
N ARG A 120 -2.89 -12.84 1.41
CA ARG A 120 -1.57 -13.06 2.04
C ARG A 120 -1.63 -13.09 3.56
N VAL A 121 -2.39 -12.21 4.18
CA VAL A 121 -2.61 -12.13 5.64
C VAL A 121 -3.38 -13.36 6.11
N LYS A 122 -4.41 -13.81 5.39
CA LYS A 122 -5.07 -15.09 5.70
C LYS A 122 -4.11 -16.28 5.57
N ALA A 123 -3.25 -16.29 4.55
CA ALA A 123 -2.25 -17.33 4.38
C ALA A 123 -1.12 -17.29 5.44
N MET A 124 -0.74 -16.10 5.91
CA MET A 124 0.27 -15.90 6.97
C MET A 124 -0.31 -16.18 8.36
N ALA A 125 -1.56 -15.81 8.61
CA ALA A 125 -2.30 -16.16 9.83
C ALA A 125 -2.48 -17.68 9.93
N ALA A 126 -2.77 -18.37 8.82
CA ALA A 126 -2.84 -19.82 8.75
C ALA A 126 -1.48 -20.53 8.90
N ALA A 127 -0.37 -19.84 8.60
CA ALA A 127 0.99 -20.38 8.68
C ALA A 127 1.77 -19.93 9.94
N SER A 128 1.13 -19.16 10.83
CA SER A 128 1.75 -18.69 12.07
C SER A 128 1.87 -19.84 13.08
N PRO A 129 3.03 -20.02 13.74
CA PRO A 129 3.18 -20.97 14.86
C PRO A 129 2.18 -20.71 16.01
N TYR A 130 1.63 -19.49 16.08
CA TYR A 130 0.64 -19.07 17.06
C TYR A 130 -0.81 -19.34 16.64
N ALA A 131 -1.07 -19.83 15.42
CA ALA A 131 -2.42 -20.18 14.96
C ALA A 131 -3.04 -21.33 15.78
N ASN A 132 -2.21 -22.23 16.30
CA ASN A 132 -2.62 -23.32 17.20
C ASN A 132 -2.72 -22.90 18.67
N LEU A 133 -2.32 -21.66 19.03
CA LEU A 133 -2.30 -21.22 20.43
C LEU A 133 -3.66 -20.66 20.91
N GLY A 134 -4.69 -20.69 20.07
CA GLY A 134 -6.05 -20.26 20.45
C GLY A 134 -6.16 -18.79 20.86
N VAL A 135 -5.18 -17.95 20.54
CA VAL A 135 -5.22 -16.52 20.85
C VAL A 135 -6.33 -15.85 20.01
N PRO A 136 -7.37 -15.28 20.65
CA PRO A 136 -8.41 -14.57 19.92
C PRO A 136 -7.79 -13.29 19.34
N PHE A 137 -7.51 -13.29 18.03
CA PHE A 137 -7.27 -12.03 17.35
C PHE A 137 -8.55 -11.20 17.44
N PRO A 138 -8.48 -9.91 17.81
CA PRO A 138 -9.62 -9.01 17.68
C PRO A 138 -10.11 -9.09 16.24
N ARG A 139 -11.32 -9.62 16.02
CA ARG A 139 -11.99 -9.42 14.75
C ARG A 139 -12.16 -7.91 14.64
N VAL A 140 -11.46 -7.30 13.70
CA VAL A 140 -11.83 -5.95 13.24
C VAL A 140 -13.11 -6.16 12.46
N ASP A 141 -14.21 -6.24 13.21
CA ASP A 141 -15.55 -6.22 12.67
C ASP A 141 -15.69 -4.85 12.01
N GLN A 142 -15.65 -4.83 10.67
CA GLN A 142 -16.14 -3.68 9.93
C GLN A 142 -17.64 -3.67 10.13
N ASP A 143 -18.11 -2.94 11.14
CA ASP A 143 -19.53 -2.67 11.36
C ASP A 143 -20.13 -2.06 10.09
N PRO A 144 -21.03 -2.77 9.39
CA PRO A 144 -21.91 -2.16 8.41
C PRO A 144 -23.22 -1.85 9.14
N ALA A 145 -23.35 -0.62 9.60
CA ALA A 145 -24.58 -0.08 10.20
C ALA A 145 -24.96 -0.68 11.56
N GLY A 146 -25.36 0.22 12.47
CA GLY A 146 -25.46 -0.06 13.88
C GLY A 146 -26.54 -1.07 14.26
N GLU A 147 -26.23 -1.84 15.31
CA GLU A 147 -27.18 -2.21 16.34
C GLU A 147 -26.42 -2.62 17.60
N GLY A 148 -26.81 -2.07 18.76
CA GLY A 148 -26.66 -2.76 20.03
C GLY A 148 -25.30 -2.75 20.71
N GLY A 149 -24.62 -1.59 20.80
CA GLY A 149 -23.65 -1.38 21.88
C GLY A 149 -24.37 -1.51 23.23
N LYS A 150 -24.08 -2.55 24.00
CA LYS A 150 -24.69 -2.80 25.32
C LYS A 150 -24.30 -1.68 26.28
N VAL A 151 -25.14 -0.64 26.35
CA VAL A 151 -25.03 0.45 27.33
C VAL A 151 -25.35 -0.13 28.70
N VAL A 152 -24.34 -0.25 29.55
CA VAL A 152 -24.56 -0.54 30.97
C VAL A 152 -24.94 0.78 31.63
N HIS A 153 -26.24 0.97 31.88
CA HIS A 153 -26.73 2.07 32.69
C HIS A 153 -26.25 1.88 34.13
N GLY A 154 -25.20 2.61 34.50
CA GLY A 154 -24.81 2.77 35.90
C GLY A 154 -25.68 3.85 36.53
N GLU A 155 -26.42 3.49 37.58
CA GLU A 155 -27.10 4.46 38.42
C GLU A 155 -26.07 5.11 39.36
N VAL A 156 -25.96 6.44 39.30
CA VAL A 156 -25.06 7.19 40.17
C VAL A 156 -25.80 7.45 41.48
N ILE A 157 -25.59 6.58 42.46
CA ILE A 157 -26.00 6.85 43.84
C ILE A 157 -25.09 7.97 44.36
N ARG A 158 -25.63 9.19 44.44
CA ARG A 158 -25.02 10.23 45.26
C ARG A 158 -25.40 9.90 46.70
N GLU A 159 -24.41 9.52 47.50
CA GLU A 159 -24.57 9.58 48.95
C GLU A 159 -24.77 11.05 49.32
N GLU A 160 -26.02 11.40 49.58
CA GLU A 160 -26.39 12.64 50.23
C GLU A 160 -25.89 12.54 51.67
N ARG A 161 -24.73 13.14 51.94
CA ARG A 161 -24.18 13.27 53.29
C ARG A 161 -25.06 14.27 54.04
N ASP A 162 -26.16 13.76 54.58
CA ASP A 162 -26.98 14.49 55.54
C ASP A 162 -26.18 14.76 56.81
N GLY A 163 -26.03 16.06 57.11
CA GLY A 163 -26.20 16.65 58.43
C GLY A 163 -25.32 16.17 59.59
N GLY A 164 -24.35 17.03 59.94
CA GLY A 164 -23.69 17.06 61.24
C GLY A 164 -22.78 18.27 61.36
#